data_AF-A0A7K5E9P9-F1
#
_entry.id   AF-A0A7K5E9P9-F1
#
_cell.length_a   1.000
_cell.length_b   1.000
_cell.length_c   1.000
_cell.angle_alpha   90.00
_cell.angle_beta   90.00
_cell.angle_gamma   90.00
#
_symmetry.space_group_name_H-M   'P 1'
#
loop_
_entity.id
_entity.type
_entity.pdbx_description
1 polymer ?
#
loop_
_entity_poly.entity_id
_entity_poly.type
_entity_poly.pdbx_seq_one_letter_code
_entity_poly.pdbx_strand_id
1 'polypeptide(L)'
;ARHGHRSSRRAPGRDCPALSALGDFQTLPLEIFHMGLNYLSVKDISVLSLVSKSLSGRLIHYICTSSGSRRLLLQDFHGASTEGASILQHYRALGLLLKRCTLLLPTRDRLKYVHKVLSGVSCFKLNGCASPLHCLGLQCYGVFLQILTAGWDELECHRVFNFLWELSNLARKVQTVVSSKPGSARRLELRIRLFCRGVLLSGSRRGDSAFWLTRILKPWPMVNQARLLYIIFGPVSSRDGHVVWQKMIEGPTDESSLKGLADAIKLLYGTEAREWTADDVISLVDELSVVPQEWLMENNARLLLLSGNSICFTFLASKAVNGRAVELARLMVFMVLVCEKDLYCMDWAVKMMQKVCKVFSTAWERNNFLQCLENAFARMLMDTLQAVLAGERDEEDSSFLNLFHLLNAQASFHKEILYLAMGSTSST
;
A
#
# COMPACT_ATOMS: atom_id res chain seq x y z
N ALA A 1 -44.69 2.28 -76.11
CA ALA A 1 -43.89 1.06 -76.32
C ALA A 1 -42.66 1.06 -75.41
N ARG A 2 -42.70 0.32 -74.30
CA ARG A 2 -41.61 -0.50 -73.75
C ARG A 2 -42.13 -1.18 -72.48
N HIS A 3 -42.22 -2.50 -72.59
CA HIS A 3 -42.70 -3.45 -71.58
C HIS A 3 -41.78 -3.53 -70.35
N GLY A 4 -42.35 -3.92 -69.22
CA GLY A 4 -41.61 -4.36 -68.04
C GLY A 4 -42.52 -4.94 -66.97
N HIS A 5 -42.89 -6.21 -67.14
CA HIS A 5 -43.77 -6.98 -66.26
C HIS A 5 -43.31 -7.00 -64.79
N ARG A 6 -44.27 -6.72 -63.88
CA ARG A 6 -44.25 -7.16 -62.48
C ARG A 6 -44.10 -8.69 -62.43
N SER A 7 -42.95 -9.17 -61.96
CA SER A 7 -42.77 -10.55 -61.50
C SER A 7 -42.56 -10.55 -59.99
N SER A 8 -43.63 -10.87 -59.28
CA SER A 8 -43.62 -11.21 -57.86
C SER A 8 -42.91 -12.55 -57.67
N ARG A 9 -41.59 -12.53 -57.50
CA ARG A 9 -40.87 -13.68 -56.95
C ARG A 9 -41.04 -13.71 -55.43
N ARG A 10 -42.02 -14.48 -54.97
CA ARG A 10 -42.03 -15.05 -53.62
C ARG A 10 -40.76 -15.89 -53.46
N ALA A 11 -39.78 -15.37 -52.75
CA ALA A 11 -38.76 -16.21 -52.14
C ALA A 11 -39.42 -16.95 -50.96
N PRO A 12 -39.28 -18.28 -50.85
CA PRO A 12 -39.70 -18.97 -49.64
C PRO A 12 -38.74 -18.55 -48.53
N GLY A 13 -39.20 -17.62 -47.68
CA GLY A 13 -38.61 -17.44 -46.37
C GLY A 13 -38.71 -18.78 -45.67
N ARG A 14 -37.59 -19.52 -45.59
CA ARG A 14 -37.42 -20.47 -44.50
C ARG A 14 -37.51 -19.61 -43.25
N ASP A 15 -38.62 -19.74 -42.54
CA ASP A 15 -38.69 -19.36 -41.14
C ASP A 15 -37.56 -20.12 -40.44
N CYS A 16 -36.38 -19.50 -40.31
CA CYS A 16 -35.38 -20.01 -39.39
C CYS A 16 -36.07 -19.95 -38.03
N PRO A 17 -36.40 -21.10 -37.40
CA PRO A 17 -36.91 -21.07 -36.04
C PRO A 17 -35.89 -20.27 -35.24
N ALA A 18 -36.36 -19.25 -34.51
CA ALA A 18 -35.51 -18.35 -33.75
C ALA A 18 -34.46 -19.20 -33.02
N LEU A 19 -33.22 -19.18 -33.53
CA LEU A 19 -32.18 -20.07 -33.05
C LEU A 19 -32.06 -19.76 -31.56
N SER A 20 -32.27 -20.78 -30.75
CA SER A 20 -32.11 -20.70 -29.32
C SER A 20 -30.81 -19.96 -29.01
N ALA A 21 -30.78 -19.13 -27.97
CA ALA A 21 -29.56 -18.45 -27.58
C ALA A 21 -28.41 -19.43 -27.24
N LEU A 22 -28.66 -20.74 -27.15
CA LEU A 22 -27.66 -21.80 -27.01
C LEU A 22 -27.23 -22.45 -28.34
N GLY A 23 -27.92 -22.17 -29.45
CA GLY A 23 -27.70 -22.83 -30.73
C GLY A 23 -27.75 -24.35 -30.61
N ASP A 24 -26.83 -25.03 -31.30
CA ASP A 24 -26.75 -26.49 -31.31
C ASP A 24 -26.35 -27.07 -29.94
N PHE A 25 -25.76 -26.29 -29.02
CA PHE A 25 -25.49 -26.72 -27.65
C PHE A 25 -26.76 -27.03 -26.84
N GLN A 26 -27.93 -26.62 -27.33
CA GLN A 26 -29.19 -27.02 -26.71
C GLN A 26 -29.43 -28.54 -26.82
N THR A 27 -28.92 -29.18 -27.87
CA THR A 27 -29.10 -30.61 -28.11
C THR A 27 -28.17 -31.49 -27.26
N LEU A 28 -27.10 -30.91 -26.69
CA LEU A 28 -26.15 -31.63 -25.86
C LEU A 28 -26.66 -31.81 -24.42
N PRO A 29 -26.56 -33.03 -23.84
CA PRO A 29 -26.76 -33.23 -22.42
C PRO A 29 -25.82 -32.34 -21.60
N LEU A 30 -26.29 -31.90 -20.43
CA LEU A 30 -25.55 -30.95 -19.58
C LEU A 30 -24.20 -31.52 -19.13
N GLU A 31 -24.12 -32.83 -18.93
CA GLU A 31 -22.94 -33.58 -18.54
C GLU A 31 -21.88 -33.53 -19.65
N ILE A 32 -22.28 -33.74 -20.91
CA ILE A 32 -21.38 -33.65 -22.07
C ILE A 32 -20.85 -32.22 -22.21
N PHE A 33 -21.73 -31.23 -22.03
CA PHE A 33 -21.33 -29.83 -22.03
C PHE A 33 -20.28 -29.54 -20.94
N HIS A 34 -20.52 -29.98 -19.70
CA HIS A 34 -19.57 -29.84 -18.59
C HIS A 34 -18.24 -30.58 -18.84
N MET A 35 -18.28 -31.76 -19.46
CA MET A 35 -17.06 -32.48 -19.85
C MET A 35 -16.27 -31.68 -20.89
N GLY A 36 -16.93 -31.09 -21.89
CA GLY A 36 -16.28 -30.19 -22.85
C GLY A 36 -15.57 -29.02 -22.16
N LEU A 37 -16.19 -28.42 -21.15
CA LEU A 37 -15.57 -27.33 -20.37
C LEU A 37 -14.29 -27.76 -19.67
N ASN A 38 -14.12 -29.04 -19.32
CA ASN A 38 -12.92 -29.53 -18.63
C ASN A 38 -11.66 -29.42 -19.51
N TYR A 39 -11.82 -29.45 -20.84
CA TYR A 39 -10.72 -29.33 -21.81
C TYR A 39 -10.37 -27.89 -22.19
N LEU A 40 -11.21 -26.91 -21.83
CA LEU A 40 -11.01 -25.50 -22.17
C LEU A 40 -10.24 -24.75 -21.09
N SER A 41 -9.34 -23.84 -21.45
CA SER A 41 -8.70 -22.99 -20.44
C SER A 41 -9.71 -22.06 -19.76
N VAL A 42 -9.41 -21.54 -18.56
CA VAL A 42 -10.27 -20.55 -17.89
C VAL A 42 -10.50 -19.32 -18.77
N LYS A 43 -9.52 -18.94 -19.59
CA LYS A 43 -9.64 -17.83 -20.55
C LYS A 43 -10.63 -18.15 -21.67
N ASP A 44 -10.63 -19.36 -22.18
CA ASP A 44 -11.55 -19.77 -23.25
C ASP A 44 -12.98 -19.87 -22.73
N ILE A 45 -13.17 -20.42 -21.52
CA ILE A 45 -14.47 -20.42 -20.83
C ILE A 45 -14.94 -18.97 -20.59
N SER A 46 -14.01 -18.08 -20.26
CA SER A 46 -14.29 -16.65 -20.10
C SER A 46 -14.77 -16.00 -21.39
N VAL A 47 -14.18 -16.34 -22.55
CA VAL A 47 -14.67 -15.87 -23.86
C VAL A 47 -16.05 -16.47 -24.16
N LEU A 48 -16.24 -17.76 -23.88
CA LEU A 48 -17.50 -18.46 -24.10
C LEU A 48 -18.66 -17.82 -23.32
N SER A 49 -18.41 -17.27 -22.12
CA SER A 49 -19.42 -16.57 -21.32
C SER A 49 -20.02 -15.32 -21.98
N LEU A 50 -19.37 -14.77 -23.01
CA LEU A 50 -19.84 -13.59 -23.75
C LEU A 50 -20.71 -13.93 -24.95
N VAL A 51 -20.81 -15.20 -25.35
CA VAL A 51 -21.53 -15.60 -26.58
C VAL A 51 -23.04 -15.41 -26.43
N SER A 52 -23.62 -15.77 -25.29
CA SER A 52 -25.04 -15.54 -25.02
C SER A 52 -25.40 -15.57 -23.54
N LYS A 53 -26.53 -14.95 -23.18
CA LYS A 53 -27.07 -14.97 -21.80
C LYS A 53 -27.34 -16.39 -21.30
N SER A 54 -27.87 -17.27 -22.15
CA SER A 54 -28.18 -18.66 -21.80
C SER A 54 -26.91 -19.48 -21.56
N LEU A 55 -25.87 -19.27 -22.37
CA LEU A 55 -24.59 -19.94 -22.19
C LEU A 55 -23.87 -19.45 -20.93
N SER A 56 -23.88 -18.14 -20.68
CA SER A 56 -23.40 -17.55 -19.43
C SER A 56 -24.12 -18.14 -18.21
N GLY A 57 -25.44 -18.32 -18.29
CA GLY A 57 -26.23 -19.00 -17.26
C GLY A 57 -25.79 -20.45 -17.00
N ARG A 58 -25.54 -21.24 -18.06
CA ARG A 58 -25.00 -22.61 -17.92
C ARG A 58 -23.61 -22.63 -17.28
N LEU A 59 -22.75 -21.66 -17.64
CA LEU A 59 -21.42 -21.53 -17.04
C LEU A 59 -21.48 -21.15 -15.55
N ILE A 60 -22.36 -20.23 -15.18
CA ILE A 60 -22.62 -19.88 -13.78
C ILE A 60 -23.03 -21.12 -12.97
N HIS A 61 -23.93 -21.94 -13.53
CA HIS A 61 -24.34 -23.20 -12.92
C HIS A 61 -23.15 -24.16 -12.78
N TYR A 62 -22.38 -24.38 -13.85
CA TYR A 62 -21.18 -25.23 -13.83
C TYR A 62 -20.18 -24.79 -12.75
N ILE A 63 -19.86 -23.51 -12.64
CA ILE A 63 -18.94 -22.97 -11.65
C ILE A 63 -19.39 -23.33 -10.22
N CYS A 64 -20.70 -23.29 -9.96
CA CYS A 64 -21.27 -23.65 -8.66
C CYS A 64 -21.33 -25.16 -8.38
N THR A 65 -21.10 -26.01 -9.37
CA THR A 65 -21.04 -27.46 -9.15
C THR A 65 -19.75 -27.86 -8.41
N SER A 66 -19.78 -29.01 -7.73
CA SER A 66 -18.59 -29.58 -7.07
C SER A 66 -17.44 -29.82 -8.06
N SER A 67 -17.74 -30.30 -9.28
CA SER A 67 -16.76 -30.52 -10.33
C SER A 67 -16.13 -29.22 -10.82
N GLY A 68 -16.95 -28.23 -11.16
CA GLY A 68 -16.48 -26.92 -11.62
C GLY A 68 -15.69 -26.18 -10.54
N SER A 69 -16.18 -26.14 -9.31
CA SER A 69 -15.47 -25.51 -8.19
C SER A 69 -14.12 -26.17 -7.90
N ARG A 70 -14.04 -27.51 -7.87
CA ARG A 70 -12.78 -28.23 -7.64
C ARG A 70 -11.73 -27.93 -8.71
N ARG A 71 -12.17 -27.79 -9.97
CA ARG A 71 -11.29 -27.49 -11.09
C ARG A 71 -10.85 -26.03 -11.14
N LEU A 72 -11.77 -25.09 -10.86
CA LEU A 72 -11.52 -23.66 -11.03
C LEU A 72 -10.90 -23.01 -9.79
N LEU A 73 -11.15 -23.52 -8.59
CA LEU A 73 -10.66 -22.96 -7.34
C LEU A 73 -9.42 -23.71 -6.88
N LEU A 74 -8.27 -23.44 -7.51
CA LEU A 74 -6.99 -24.01 -7.09
C LEU A 74 -6.65 -23.52 -5.68
N GLN A 75 -6.24 -24.44 -4.79
CA GLN A 75 -5.98 -24.14 -3.37
C GLN A 75 -4.55 -24.41 -2.91
N ASP A 76 -3.66 -24.79 -3.83
CA ASP A 76 -2.25 -25.09 -3.54
C ASP A 76 -1.42 -23.81 -3.38
N PHE A 77 -1.78 -23.00 -2.38
CA PHE A 77 -1.17 -21.70 -2.13
C PHE A 77 0.15 -21.76 -1.36
N HIS A 78 0.53 -22.93 -0.87
CA HIS A 78 1.64 -23.15 0.08
C HIS A 78 2.85 -23.87 -0.54
N GLY A 79 3.00 -23.83 -1.88
CA GLY A 79 4.08 -24.48 -2.63
C GLY A 79 5.30 -23.57 -2.95
N ALA A 80 6.37 -24.18 -3.45
CA ALA A 80 7.62 -23.50 -3.79
C ALA A 80 7.47 -22.44 -4.89
N SER A 81 8.26 -21.36 -4.81
CA SER A 81 8.04 -20.08 -5.54
C SER A 81 7.88 -20.15 -7.06
N THR A 82 8.35 -21.22 -7.71
CA THR A 82 8.26 -21.43 -9.17
C THR A 82 6.82 -21.62 -9.67
N GLU A 83 5.92 -22.19 -8.86
CA GLU A 83 4.50 -22.33 -9.21
C GLU A 83 3.65 -21.11 -8.82
N GLY A 84 4.24 -20.16 -8.08
CA GLY A 84 3.53 -18.97 -7.61
C GLY A 84 3.02 -18.06 -8.74
N ALA A 85 3.79 -17.95 -9.82
CA ALA A 85 3.39 -17.15 -10.98
C ALA A 85 2.20 -17.77 -11.74
N SER A 86 2.11 -19.11 -11.80
CA SER A 86 1.05 -19.80 -12.53
C SER A 86 -0.29 -19.70 -11.80
N ILE A 87 -0.30 -19.87 -10.46
CA ILE A 87 -1.54 -19.74 -9.67
C ILE A 87 -2.07 -18.30 -9.65
N LEU A 88 -1.19 -17.30 -9.56
CA LEU A 88 -1.60 -15.89 -9.68
C LEU A 88 -2.22 -15.61 -11.06
N GLN A 89 -1.63 -16.13 -12.13
CA GLN A 89 -2.15 -15.96 -13.48
C GLN A 89 -3.49 -16.68 -13.68
N HIS A 90 -3.68 -17.83 -13.04
CA HIS A 90 -4.96 -18.54 -13.00
C HIS A 90 -6.05 -17.69 -12.34
N TYR A 91 -5.78 -17.09 -11.17
CA TYR A 91 -6.74 -16.21 -10.49
C TYR A 91 -7.03 -14.90 -11.25
N ARG A 92 -6.10 -14.39 -12.06
CA ARG A 92 -6.40 -13.31 -13.04
C ARG A 92 -7.44 -13.77 -14.06
N ALA A 93 -7.25 -14.95 -14.66
CA ALA A 93 -8.18 -15.50 -15.64
C ALA A 93 -9.56 -15.78 -15.01
N LEU A 94 -9.58 -16.29 -13.78
CA LEU A 94 -10.81 -16.54 -13.03
C LEU A 94 -11.55 -15.24 -12.70
N GLY A 95 -10.82 -14.18 -12.33
CA GLY A 95 -11.37 -12.83 -12.15
C GLY A 95 -12.08 -12.33 -13.40
N LEU A 96 -11.46 -12.54 -14.58
CA LEU A 96 -12.04 -12.15 -15.86
C LEU A 96 -13.27 -12.99 -16.23
N LEU A 97 -13.24 -14.30 -15.98
CA LEU A 97 -14.39 -15.19 -16.14
C LEU A 97 -15.58 -14.71 -15.30
N LEU A 98 -15.38 -14.51 -13.98
CA LEU A 98 -16.46 -14.08 -13.10
C LEU A 98 -16.94 -12.66 -13.42
N LYS A 99 -16.04 -11.76 -13.86
CA LYS A 99 -16.42 -10.44 -14.36
C LYS A 99 -17.39 -10.53 -15.52
N ARG A 100 -17.12 -11.36 -16.53
CA ARG A 100 -17.93 -11.51 -17.74
C ARG A 100 -19.23 -12.27 -17.48
N CYS A 101 -19.19 -13.36 -16.71
CA CYS A 101 -20.40 -14.09 -16.31
C CYS A 101 -21.39 -13.20 -15.56
N THR A 102 -20.89 -12.25 -14.76
CA THR A 102 -21.72 -11.39 -13.90
C THR A 102 -21.96 -9.99 -14.47
N LEU A 103 -21.56 -9.72 -15.71
CA LEU A 103 -21.62 -8.39 -16.34
C LEU A 103 -23.01 -7.73 -16.27
N LEU A 104 -24.07 -8.52 -16.40
CA LEU A 104 -25.46 -8.04 -16.43
C LEU A 104 -26.10 -7.93 -15.04
N LEU A 105 -25.36 -8.27 -13.98
CA LEU A 105 -25.87 -8.22 -12.61
C LEU A 105 -25.52 -6.88 -11.95
N PRO A 106 -26.38 -6.34 -11.07
CA PRO A 106 -26.02 -5.19 -10.23
C PRO A 106 -24.81 -5.50 -9.34
N THR A 107 -23.99 -4.50 -9.01
CA THR A 107 -22.76 -4.61 -8.19
C THR A 107 -22.94 -5.51 -6.97
N ARG A 108 -24.03 -5.31 -6.21
CA ARG A 108 -24.34 -6.09 -5.00
C ARG A 108 -24.49 -7.58 -5.27
N ASP A 109 -25.20 -7.94 -6.33
CA ASP A 109 -25.49 -9.33 -6.66
C ASP A 109 -24.26 -10.01 -7.27
N ARG A 110 -23.43 -9.25 -8.01
CA ARG A 110 -22.10 -9.70 -8.45
C ARG A 110 -21.23 -10.11 -7.25
N LEU A 111 -21.15 -9.24 -6.23
CA LEU A 111 -20.33 -9.50 -5.04
C LEU A 111 -20.85 -10.68 -4.21
N LYS A 112 -22.17 -10.79 -4.02
CA LYS A 112 -22.79 -11.95 -3.35
C LYS A 112 -22.47 -13.26 -4.08
N TYR A 113 -22.57 -13.27 -5.41
CA TYR A 113 -22.25 -14.44 -6.21
C TYR A 113 -20.78 -14.81 -6.13
N VAL A 114 -19.88 -13.84 -6.32
CA VAL A 114 -18.43 -14.03 -6.20
C VAL A 114 -18.06 -14.57 -4.83
N HIS A 115 -18.62 -14.00 -3.76
CA HIS A 115 -18.39 -14.49 -2.41
C HIS A 115 -18.86 -15.94 -2.24
N LYS A 116 -20.05 -16.29 -2.74
CA LYS A 116 -20.55 -17.67 -2.68
C LYS A 116 -19.55 -18.65 -3.30
N VAL A 117 -19.03 -18.32 -4.49
CA VAL A 117 -18.04 -19.15 -5.19
C VAL A 117 -16.73 -19.26 -4.38
N LEU A 118 -16.20 -18.14 -3.87
CA LEU A 118 -14.91 -18.12 -3.19
C LEU A 118 -14.95 -18.54 -1.71
N SER A 119 -16.14 -18.66 -1.10
CA SER A 119 -16.33 -18.95 0.33
C SER A 119 -15.69 -20.27 0.79
N GLY A 120 -15.51 -21.22 -0.13
CA GLY A 120 -14.86 -22.50 0.10
C GLY A 120 -13.34 -22.43 0.23
N VAL A 121 -12.71 -21.31 -0.15
CA VAL A 121 -11.25 -21.14 -0.10
C VAL A 121 -10.85 -20.55 1.25
N SER A 122 -10.31 -21.38 2.14
CA SER A 122 -9.92 -20.97 3.50
C SER A 122 -8.88 -19.86 3.51
N CYS A 123 -7.90 -19.91 2.60
CA CYS A 123 -6.78 -18.97 2.53
C CYS A 123 -7.18 -17.56 2.09
N PHE A 124 -8.41 -17.35 1.61
CA PHE A 124 -8.93 -16.02 1.28
C PHE A 124 -9.55 -15.32 2.49
N LYS A 125 -9.79 -16.07 3.57
CA LYS A 125 -10.33 -15.53 4.81
C LYS A 125 -9.20 -14.99 5.67
N LEU A 126 -9.40 -13.81 6.26
CA LEU A 126 -8.40 -13.14 7.11
C LEU A 126 -7.85 -14.01 8.27
N ASN A 127 -8.66 -14.93 8.80
CA ASN A 127 -8.28 -15.86 9.86
C ASN A 127 -8.18 -17.33 9.39
N GLY A 128 -8.29 -17.61 8.09
CA GLY A 128 -8.50 -18.97 7.59
C GLY A 128 -7.24 -19.76 7.23
N CYS A 129 -6.07 -19.11 7.19
CA CYS A 129 -4.79 -19.76 6.90
C CYS A 129 -3.95 -19.93 8.19
N ALA A 130 -3.35 -21.11 8.35
CA ALA A 130 -2.45 -21.41 9.47
C ALA A 130 -1.04 -20.80 9.27
N SER A 131 -0.56 -20.70 8.02
CA SER A 131 0.76 -20.17 7.67
C SER A 131 0.65 -19.03 6.64
N PRO A 132 0.11 -17.85 7.04
CA PRO A 132 -0.25 -16.80 6.09
C PRO A 132 0.96 -16.09 5.44
N LEU A 133 2.16 -16.18 6.02
CA LEU A 133 3.38 -15.58 5.48
C LEU A 133 3.89 -16.30 4.23
N HIS A 134 3.71 -17.62 4.18
CA HIS A 134 4.15 -18.48 3.09
C HIS A 134 2.96 -18.90 2.21
N CYS A 135 1.87 -18.14 2.24
CA CYS A 135 0.64 -18.44 1.54
C CYS A 135 0.35 -17.36 0.48
N LEU A 136 0.17 -17.78 -0.77
CA LEU A 136 -0.24 -16.87 -1.85
C LEU A 136 -1.74 -16.57 -1.86
N GLY A 137 -2.55 -17.18 -0.99
CA GLY A 137 -4.00 -17.10 -1.02
C GLY A 137 -4.55 -15.66 -1.01
N LEU A 138 -4.10 -14.83 -0.07
CA LEU A 138 -4.55 -13.43 -0.02
C LEU A 138 -4.10 -12.63 -1.25
N GLN A 139 -2.91 -12.90 -1.79
CA GLN A 139 -2.42 -12.25 -3.02
C GLN A 139 -3.24 -12.66 -4.25
N CYS A 140 -3.54 -13.96 -4.38
CA CYS A 140 -4.44 -14.50 -5.40
C CYS A 140 -5.82 -13.85 -5.31
N TYR A 141 -6.33 -13.64 -4.08
CA TYR A 141 -7.61 -12.99 -3.87
C TYR A 141 -7.58 -11.51 -4.30
N GLY A 142 -6.54 -10.76 -3.92
CA GLY A 142 -6.37 -9.37 -4.35
C GLY A 142 -6.26 -9.23 -5.87
N VAL A 143 -5.43 -10.05 -6.51
CA VAL A 143 -5.28 -10.05 -7.98
C VAL A 143 -6.60 -10.43 -8.68
N PHE A 144 -7.35 -11.39 -8.14
CA PHE A 144 -8.68 -11.72 -8.62
C PHE A 144 -9.63 -10.51 -8.53
N LEU A 145 -9.69 -9.84 -7.36
CA LEU A 145 -10.56 -8.69 -7.13
C LEU A 145 -10.19 -7.50 -8.02
N GLN A 146 -8.89 -7.27 -8.24
CA GLN A 146 -8.41 -6.24 -9.15
C GLN A 146 -8.97 -6.46 -10.56
N ILE A 147 -8.90 -7.68 -11.11
CA ILE A 147 -9.45 -7.96 -12.43
C ILE A 147 -10.97 -7.81 -12.45
N LEU A 148 -11.65 -8.28 -11.40
CA LEU A 148 -13.10 -8.21 -11.27
C LEU A 148 -13.61 -6.75 -11.32
N THR A 149 -12.94 -5.88 -10.57
CA THR A 149 -13.29 -4.47 -10.37
C THR A 149 -12.66 -3.52 -11.38
N ALA A 150 -11.78 -4.01 -12.26
CA ALA A 150 -11.15 -3.19 -13.28
C ALA A 150 -12.21 -2.45 -14.13
N GLY A 151 -12.10 -1.13 -14.21
CA GLY A 151 -13.02 -0.27 -14.95
C GLY A 151 -14.36 0.03 -14.26
N TRP A 152 -14.51 -0.34 -12.99
CA TRP A 152 -15.61 0.13 -12.14
C TRP A 152 -15.31 1.55 -11.67
N ASP A 153 -16.36 2.34 -11.40
CA ASP A 153 -16.20 3.68 -10.83
C ASP A 153 -15.89 3.65 -9.33
N GLU A 154 -15.54 4.81 -8.75
CA GLU A 154 -15.19 4.93 -7.33
C GLU A 154 -16.33 4.53 -6.38
N LEU A 155 -17.59 4.77 -6.77
CA LEU A 155 -18.76 4.43 -5.94
C LEU A 155 -18.95 2.92 -5.89
N GLU A 156 -18.77 2.23 -7.01
CA GLU A 156 -18.77 0.78 -7.07
C GLU A 156 -17.59 0.18 -6.30
N CYS A 157 -16.38 0.73 -6.44
CA CYS A 157 -15.22 0.33 -5.64
C CYS A 157 -15.45 0.54 -4.13
N HIS A 158 -16.15 1.61 -3.74
CA HIS A 158 -16.54 1.82 -2.35
C HIS A 158 -17.51 0.73 -1.84
N ARG A 159 -18.45 0.28 -2.68
CA ARG A 159 -19.32 -0.87 -2.34
C ARG A 159 -18.51 -2.17 -2.18
N VAL A 160 -17.48 -2.37 -2.99
CA VAL A 160 -16.55 -3.51 -2.82
C VAL A 160 -15.83 -3.42 -1.48
N PHE A 161 -15.31 -2.23 -1.13
CA PHE A 161 -14.67 -2.00 0.16
C PHE A 161 -15.60 -2.39 1.31
N ASN A 162 -16.81 -1.82 1.36
CA ASN A 162 -17.78 -2.07 2.42
C ASN A 162 -18.15 -3.55 2.52
N PHE A 163 -18.35 -4.21 1.37
CA PHE A 163 -18.63 -5.65 1.33
C PHE A 163 -17.50 -6.49 1.94
N LEU A 164 -16.24 -6.20 1.59
CA LEU A 164 -15.07 -6.91 2.16
C LEU A 164 -14.88 -6.59 3.64
N TRP A 165 -15.14 -5.34 4.02
CA TRP A 165 -15.01 -4.82 5.37
C TRP A 165 -15.98 -5.52 6.33
N GLU A 166 -17.24 -5.67 5.91
CA GLU A 166 -18.28 -6.42 6.63
C GLU A 166 -17.96 -7.91 6.68
N LEU A 167 -17.66 -8.52 5.52
CA LEU A 167 -17.42 -9.96 5.41
C LEU A 167 -16.26 -10.44 6.30
N SER A 168 -15.19 -9.65 6.35
CA SER A 168 -14.00 -9.99 7.14
C SER A 168 -14.09 -9.53 8.59
N ASN A 169 -15.16 -8.82 8.97
CA ASN A 169 -15.32 -8.13 10.25
C ASN A 169 -14.09 -7.28 10.59
N LEU A 170 -13.61 -6.52 9.59
CA LEU A 170 -12.32 -5.83 9.68
C LEU A 170 -12.37 -4.68 10.68
N ALA A 171 -13.48 -3.93 10.75
CA ALA A 171 -13.69 -2.88 11.76
C ALA A 171 -13.35 -3.36 13.17
N ARG A 172 -14.02 -4.42 13.66
CA ARG A 172 -13.82 -4.91 15.02
C ARG A 172 -12.37 -5.35 15.28
N LYS A 173 -11.74 -5.97 14.28
CA LYS A 173 -10.36 -6.46 14.38
C LYS A 173 -9.35 -5.31 14.39
N VAL A 174 -9.55 -4.31 13.53
CA VAL A 174 -8.74 -3.10 13.50
C VAL A 174 -8.90 -2.34 14.82
N GLN A 175 -10.14 -2.12 15.29
CA GLN A 175 -10.41 -1.51 16.60
C GLN A 175 -9.62 -2.22 17.70
N THR A 176 -9.61 -3.55 17.70
CA THR A 176 -8.89 -4.36 18.68
C THR A 176 -7.40 -4.02 18.68
N VAL A 177 -6.74 -4.03 17.51
CA VAL A 177 -5.28 -3.79 17.45
C VAL A 177 -4.90 -2.34 17.73
N VAL A 178 -5.67 -1.37 17.23
CA VAL A 178 -5.33 0.06 17.43
C VAL A 178 -5.62 0.56 18.84
N SER A 179 -6.58 -0.05 19.54
CA SER A 179 -6.92 0.32 20.93
C SER A 179 -6.09 -0.43 21.97
N SER A 180 -5.58 -1.62 21.61
CA SER A 180 -4.72 -2.41 22.49
C SER A 180 -3.32 -1.82 22.60
N LYS A 181 -2.53 -2.29 23.59
CA LYS A 181 -1.10 -1.96 23.67
C LYS A 181 -0.40 -2.44 22.37
N PRO A 182 0.40 -1.60 21.70
CA PRO A 182 1.12 -2.00 20.50
C PRO A 182 1.93 -3.28 20.72
N GLY A 183 1.77 -4.25 19.82
CA GLY A 183 2.46 -5.54 19.90
C GLY A 183 1.84 -6.54 20.89
N SER A 184 0.70 -6.23 21.52
CA SER A 184 -0.06 -7.19 22.35
C SER A 184 -0.85 -8.20 21.52
N ALA A 185 -1.27 -7.81 20.31
CA ALA A 185 -2.06 -8.64 19.40
C ALA A 185 -1.30 -8.99 18.11
N ARG A 186 0.00 -9.36 18.22
CA ARG A 186 0.93 -9.54 17.09
C ARG A 186 0.37 -10.39 15.94
N ARG A 187 -0.28 -11.52 16.26
CA ARG A 187 -0.89 -12.39 15.25
C ARG A 187 -2.01 -11.70 14.46
N LEU A 188 -2.81 -10.88 15.14
CA LEU A 188 -3.90 -10.13 14.50
C LEU A 188 -3.35 -8.95 13.69
N GLU A 189 -2.34 -8.23 14.21
CA GLU A 189 -1.62 -7.18 13.49
C GLU A 189 -1.06 -7.72 12.16
N LEU A 190 -0.38 -8.88 12.21
CA LEU A 190 0.13 -9.55 11.01
C LEU A 190 -1.00 -9.91 10.03
N ARG A 191 -2.11 -10.47 10.52
CA ARG A 191 -3.23 -10.84 9.63
C ARG A 191 -3.89 -9.61 8.98
N ILE A 192 -4.05 -8.51 9.71
CA ILE A 192 -4.56 -7.25 9.17
C ILE A 192 -3.59 -6.72 8.12
N ARG A 193 -2.29 -6.69 8.40
CA ARG A 193 -1.24 -6.28 7.46
C ARG A 193 -1.32 -7.08 6.17
N LEU A 194 -1.31 -8.42 6.26
CA LEU A 194 -1.34 -9.30 5.09
C LEU A 194 -2.65 -9.17 4.30
N PHE A 195 -3.78 -8.99 4.98
CA PHE A 195 -5.08 -8.78 4.32
C PHE A 195 -5.12 -7.44 3.59
N CYS A 196 -4.79 -6.33 4.26
CA CYS A 196 -4.77 -5.01 3.62
C CYS A 196 -3.80 -4.98 2.45
N ARG A 197 -2.55 -5.46 2.64
CA ARG A 197 -1.53 -5.48 1.58
C ARG A 197 -1.85 -6.46 0.46
N GLY A 198 -2.34 -7.65 0.78
CA GLY A 198 -2.54 -8.73 -0.17
C GLY A 198 -3.86 -8.65 -0.94
N VAL A 199 -4.90 -8.06 -0.35
CA VAL A 199 -6.26 -8.03 -0.91
C VAL A 199 -6.66 -6.64 -1.40
N LEU A 200 -6.45 -5.60 -0.58
CA LEU A 200 -6.93 -4.23 -0.89
C LEU A 200 -5.89 -3.39 -1.64
N LEU A 201 -4.62 -3.53 -1.28
CA LEU A 201 -3.52 -2.73 -1.82
C LEU A 201 -2.67 -3.49 -2.85
N SER A 202 -2.86 -4.80 -2.98
CA SER A 202 -2.10 -5.63 -3.92
C SER A 202 -2.53 -5.34 -5.34
N GLY A 203 -1.60 -4.93 -6.19
CA GLY A 203 -1.83 -4.76 -7.63
C GLY A 203 -2.67 -3.55 -8.01
N SER A 204 -3.23 -2.80 -7.07
CA SER A 204 -3.95 -1.54 -7.33
C SER A 204 -3.15 -0.63 -8.28
N ARG A 205 -3.81 -0.07 -9.31
CA ARG A 205 -3.16 0.93 -10.17
C ARG A 205 -2.75 2.10 -9.26
N ARG A 206 -1.67 2.83 -9.57
CA ARG A 206 -1.12 3.85 -8.65
C ARG A 206 -2.17 4.76 -8.00
N GLY A 207 -3.20 5.18 -8.74
CA GLY A 207 -4.33 5.97 -8.21
C GLY A 207 -5.35 5.20 -7.34
N ASP A 208 -5.58 3.92 -7.59
CA ASP A 208 -6.53 3.12 -6.79
C ASP A 208 -5.97 2.86 -5.38
N SER A 209 -4.64 2.73 -5.25
CA SER A 209 -3.98 2.50 -3.97
C SER A 209 -4.28 3.62 -2.96
N ALA A 210 -4.31 4.88 -3.41
CA ALA A 210 -4.63 6.02 -2.57
C ALA A 210 -6.07 5.95 -2.07
N PHE A 211 -7.01 5.58 -2.96
CA PHE A 211 -8.41 5.34 -2.60
C PHE A 211 -8.54 4.27 -1.52
N TRP A 212 -7.97 3.08 -1.73
CA TRP A 212 -8.08 1.97 -0.76
C TRP A 212 -7.46 2.31 0.58
N LEU A 213 -6.27 2.93 0.58
CA LEU A 213 -5.60 3.34 1.81
C LEU A 213 -6.41 4.40 2.58
N THR A 214 -7.00 5.36 1.86
CA THR A 214 -7.90 6.38 2.43
C THR A 214 -9.10 5.73 3.11
N ARG A 215 -9.76 4.76 2.46
CA ARG A 215 -10.90 4.04 3.04
C ARG A 215 -10.52 3.20 4.26
N ILE A 216 -9.30 2.67 4.32
CA ILE A 216 -8.79 1.94 5.48
C ILE A 216 -8.56 2.86 6.68
N LEU A 217 -8.02 4.07 6.47
CA LEU A 217 -7.56 4.98 7.51
C LEU A 217 -8.63 5.95 8.00
N LYS A 218 -9.32 6.67 7.10
CA LYS A 218 -10.25 7.77 7.47
C LYS A 218 -11.37 7.40 8.46
N PRO A 219 -11.85 6.14 8.58
CA PRO A 219 -12.82 5.78 9.62
C PRO A 219 -12.31 5.91 11.06
N TRP A 220 -11.00 6.09 11.27
CA TRP A 220 -10.35 6.09 12.58
C TRP A 220 -9.93 7.48 13.01
N PRO A 221 -9.83 7.79 14.32
CA PRO A 221 -9.19 9.03 14.79
C PRO A 221 -7.70 9.04 14.46
N MET A 222 -7.09 10.23 14.34
CA MET A 222 -5.72 10.40 13.81
C MET A 222 -4.67 9.48 14.45
N VAL A 223 -4.66 9.37 15.78
CA VAL A 223 -3.76 8.46 16.53
C VAL A 223 -3.89 7.00 16.04
N ASN A 224 -5.12 6.54 15.80
CA ASN A 224 -5.39 5.19 15.32
C ASN A 224 -5.07 5.05 13.82
N GLN A 225 -5.17 6.12 13.04
CA GLN A 225 -4.70 6.14 11.65
C GLN A 225 -3.18 5.91 11.61
N ALA A 226 -2.41 6.63 12.44
CA ALA A 226 -0.95 6.45 12.54
C ALA A 226 -0.59 5.01 12.96
N ARG A 227 -1.23 4.49 14.01
CA ARG A 227 -1.06 3.10 14.45
C ARG A 227 -1.35 2.10 13.34
N LEU A 228 -2.47 2.26 12.64
CA LEU A 228 -2.87 1.35 11.57
C LEU A 228 -1.92 1.44 10.38
N LEU A 229 -1.48 2.63 10.01
CA LEU A 229 -0.49 2.84 8.96
C LEU A 229 0.83 2.14 9.31
N TYR A 230 1.28 2.26 10.56
CA TYR A 230 2.46 1.54 11.05
C TYR A 230 2.28 0.01 11.02
N ILE A 231 1.11 -0.51 11.42
CA ILE A 231 0.83 -1.95 11.32
C ILE A 231 0.93 -2.44 9.87
N ILE A 232 0.41 -1.68 8.91
CA ILE A 232 0.37 -2.07 7.50
C ILE A 232 1.74 -1.92 6.81
N PHE A 233 2.52 -0.89 7.14
CA PHE A 233 3.73 -0.53 6.38
C PHE A 233 5.01 -0.41 7.19
N GLY A 234 4.94 -0.38 8.52
CA GLY A 234 6.10 -0.26 9.40
C GLY A 234 7.03 -1.48 9.35
N PRO A 235 8.19 -1.40 10.02
CA PRO A 235 9.20 -2.44 10.02
C PRO A 235 8.69 -3.78 10.55
N VAL A 236 9.19 -4.87 9.96
CA VAL A 236 8.84 -6.24 10.33
C VAL A 236 10.08 -7.07 10.64
N SER A 237 9.91 -8.11 11.44
CA SER A 237 10.96 -9.08 11.74
C SER A 237 11.20 -9.97 10.53
N SER A 238 12.47 -10.11 10.13
CA SER A 238 12.87 -10.95 8.99
C SER A 238 12.60 -12.44 9.24
N ARG A 239 12.39 -12.86 10.50
CA ARG A 239 12.18 -14.27 10.86
C ARG A 239 10.72 -14.70 10.74
N ASP A 240 9.80 -13.84 11.15
CA ASP A 240 8.39 -14.21 11.37
C ASP A 240 7.40 -13.15 10.86
N GLY A 241 7.87 -12.09 10.20
CA GLY A 241 7.06 -11.07 9.54
C GLY A 241 6.19 -10.22 10.48
N HIS A 242 6.28 -10.40 11.80
CA HIS A 242 5.54 -9.59 12.76
C HIS A 242 6.06 -8.15 12.78
N VAL A 243 5.16 -7.21 13.08
CA VAL A 243 5.48 -5.80 13.23
C VAL A 243 6.42 -5.61 14.43
N VAL A 244 7.55 -4.92 14.23
CA VAL A 244 8.57 -4.70 15.26
C VAL A 244 8.51 -3.25 15.73
N TRP A 245 7.59 -2.99 16.64
CA TRP A 245 7.35 -1.65 17.20
C TRP A 245 8.60 -1.01 17.82
N GLN A 246 9.43 -1.81 18.50
CA GLN A 246 10.63 -1.32 19.16
C GLN A 246 11.74 -0.87 18.21
N LYS A 247 11.68 -1.28 16.93
CA LYS A 247 12.69 -0.95 15.94
C LYS A 247 12.85 0.57 15.74
N MET A 248 11.80 1.34 15.99
CA MET A 248 11.85 2.81 15.88
C MET A 248 12.39 3.52 17.14
N ILE A 249 12.51 2.81 18.26
CA ILE A 249 12.80 3.38 19.59
C ILE A 249 14.18 2.94 20.09
N GLU A 250 14.55 1.68 19.87
CA GLU A 250 15.78 1.09 20.47
C GLU A 250 17.04 1.37 19.65
N GLY A 251 16.95 1.57 18.33
CA GLY A 251 18.12 1.83 17.51
C GLY A 251 17.85 2.35 16.09
N PRO A 252 18.90 2.68 15.34
CA PRO A 252 18.80 3.11 13.95
C PRO A 252 18.12 2.07 13.07
N THR A 253 17.09 2.49 12.34
CA THR A 253 16.37 1.68 11.36
C THR A 253 16.93 1.89 9.97
N ASP A 254 17.12 0.80 9.23
CA ASP A 254 17.57 0.82 7.84
C ASP A 254 16.53 1.40 6.86
N GLU A 255 17.02 1.97 5.75
CA GLU A 255 16.19 2.55 4.69
C GLU A 255 15.11 1.57 4.17
N SER A 256 15.50 0.32 3.94
CA SER A 256 14.65 -0.69 3.33
C SER A 256 13.40 -1.00 4.17
N SER A 257 13.55 -0.95 5.49
CA SER A 257 12.48 -1.17 6.46
C SER A 257 11.47 -0.02 6.51
N LEU A 258 11.89 1.21 6.19
CA LEU A 258 11.03 2.40 6.21
C LEU A 258 10.42 2.73 4.85
N LYS A 259 11.01 2.25 3.76
CA LYS A 259 10.57 2.54 2.39
C LYS A 259 9.07 2.33 2.18
N GLY A 260 8.52 1.21 2.66
CA GLY A 260 7.08 0.93 2.53
C GLY A 260 6.19 1.94 3.24
N LEU A 261 6.63 2.45 4.40
CA LEU A 261 5.90 3.48 5.16
C LEU A 261 6.03 4.85 4.49
N ALA A 262 7.22 5.21 4.04
CA ALA A 262 7.47 6.45 3.29
C ALA A 262 6.67 6.50 1.99
N ASP A 263 6.60 5.40 1.23
CA ASP A 263 5.81 5.33 0.00
C ASP A 263 4.31 5.44 0.26
N ALA A 264 3.82 4.93 1.39
CA ALA A 264 2.43 5.11 1.79
C ALA A 264 2.14 6.58 2.17
N ILE A 265 3.06 7.26 2.86
CA ILE A 265 2.93 8.69 3.18
C ILE A 265 2.93 9.54 1.90
N LYS A 266 3.82 9.25 0.94
CA LYS A 266 3.82 9.89 -0.39
C LYS A 266 2.51 9.72 -1.12
N LEU A 267 1.95 8.51 -1.08
CA LEU A 267 0.69 8.20 -1.73
C LEU A 267 -0.45 9.04 -1.16
N LEU A 268 -0.48 9.25 0.16
CA LEU A 268 -1.49 10.09 0.84
C LEU A 268 -1.27 11.59 0.61
N TYR A 269 -0.03 12.04 0.42
CA TYR A 269 0.29 13.43 0.10
C TYR A 269 0.06 13.78 -1.38
N GLY A 270 -0.02 12.76 -2.25
CA GLY A 270 -0.19 12.93 -3.68
C GLY A 270 -1.54 13.55 -4.04
N THR A 271 -1.60 14.23 -5.18
CA THR A 271 -2.81 14.90 -5.69
C THR A 271 -3.98 13.94 -5.97
N GLU A 272 -3.68 12.65 -6.12
CA GLU A 272 -4.68 11.58 -6.30
C GLU A 272 -5.48 11.32 -5.01
N ALA A 273 -4.92 11.62 -3.84
CA ALA A 273 -5.55 11.43 -2.53
C ALA A 273 -6.43 12.63 -2.15
N ARG A 274 -7.51 12.88 -2.91
CA ARG A 274 -8.37 14.07 -2.79
C ARG A 274 -8.96 14.34 -1.39
N GLU A 275 -9.03 13.32 -0.54
CA GLU A 275 -9.54 13.43 0.83
C GLU A 275 -8.46 13.76 1.88
N TRP A 276 -7.21 13.95 1.44
CA TRP A 276 -6.08 14.27 2.30
C TRP A 276 -5.54 15.66 1.99
N THR A 277 -5.48 16.50 3.02
CA THR A 277 -4.76 17.76 2.98
C THR A 277 -3.30 17.55 3.37
N ALA A 278 -2.45 18.53 3.05
CA ALA A 278 -1.07 18.52 3.54
C ALA A 278 -1.03 18.45 5.08
N ASP A 279 -1.91 19.20 5.76
CA ASP A 279 -2.01 19.23 7.22
C ASP A 279 -2.45 17.88 7.81
N ASP A 280 -3.36 17.16 7.15
CA ASP A 280 -3.75 15.80 7.57
C ASP A 280 -2.53 14.86 7.55
N VAL A 281 -1.73 14.92 6.48
CA VAL A 281 -0.55 14.07 6.32
C VAL A 281 0.54 14.46 7.32
N ILE A 282 0.76 15.76 7.54
CA ILE A 282 1.73 16.22 8.55
C ILE A 282 1.29 15.78 9.95
N SER A 283 0.02 15.90 10.28
CA SER A 283 -0.54 15.42 11.56
C SER A 283 -0.36 13.91 11.72
N LEU A 284 -0.57 13.14 10.65
CA LEU A 284 -0.34 11.70 10.64
C LEU A 284 1.13 11.34 10.90
N VAL A 285 2.08 12.07 10.31
CA VAL A 285 3.52 11.89 10.54
C VAL A 285 3.91 12.31 11.96
N ASP A 286 3.34 13.38 12.50
CA ASP A 286 3.57 13.82 13.88
C ASP A 286 3.10 12.73 14.86
N GLU A 287 1.90 12.16 14.65
CA GLU A 287 1.39 11.05 15.46
C GLU A 287 2.21 9.77 15.31
N LEU A 288 2.73 9.46 14.12
CA LEU A 288 3.64 8.33 13.94
C LEU A 288 4.89 8.46 14.81
N SER A 289 5.47 9.67 14.90
CA SER A 289 6.72 9.94 15.61
C SER A 289 6.65 9.66 17.13
N VAL A 290 5.46 9.43 17.67
CA VAL A 290 5.22 9.17 19.09
C VAL A 290 4.51 7.83 19.37
N VAL A 291 4.36 6.96 18.36
CA VAL A 291 3.65 5.67 18.47
C VAL A 291 4.61 4.50 18.22
N PRO A 292 4.83 3.59 19.18
CA PRO A 292 4.10 3.43 20.43
C PRO A 292 4.61 4.34 21.57
N GLN A 293 5.81 4.90 21.38
CA GLN A 293 6.50 5.89 22.22
C GLN A 293 7.27 6.81 21.27
N GLU A 294 7.92 7.84 21.81
CA GLU A 294 8.78 8.75 21.04
C GLU A 294 9.83 7.97 20.25
N TRP A 295 9.82 8.14 18.94
CA TRP A 295 10.80 7.56 18.04
C TRP A 295 12.14 8.26 18.17
N LEU A 296 13.22 7.53 17.90
CA LEU A 296 14.53 8.14 17.76
C LEU A 296 14.49 9.20 16.65
N MET A 297 15.08 10.36 16.94
CA MET A 297 15.15 11.46 15.99
C MET A 297 15.85 11.08 14.69
N GLU A 298 16.84 10.17 14.74
CA GLU A 298 17.47 9.61 13.55
C GLU A 298 16.46 8.87 12.66
N ASN A 299 15.53 8.10 13.25
CA ASN A 299 14.52 7.35 12.53
C ASN A 299 13.42 8.27 11.96
N ASN A 300 13.05 9.33 12.69
CA ASN A 300 12.18 10.39 12.18
C ASN A 300 12.80 11.11 10.98
N ALA A 301 14.08 11.50 11.10
CA ALA A 301 14.84 12.14 10.03
C ALA A 301 14.90 11.26 8.77
N ARG A 302 15.21 9.97 8.93
CA ARG A 302 15.27 9.02 7.81
C ARG A 302 13.90 8.81 7.15
N LEU A 303 12.82 8.71 7.92
CA LEU A 303 11.47 8.62 7.36
C LEU A 303 11.10 9.87 6.55
N LEU A 304 11.40 11.07 7.05
CA LEU A 304 11.12 12.33 6.37
C LEU A 304 11.92 12.45 5.06
N LEU A 305 13.20 12.11 5.10
CA LEU A 305 14.06 12.07 3.91
C LEU A 305 13.47 11.15 2.84
N LEU A 306 13.08 9.94 3.25
CA LEU A 306 12.48 8.95 2.35
C LEU A 306 11.10 9.36 1.83
N SER A 307 10.34 10.13 2.60
CA SER A 307 9.00 10.63 2.21
C SER A 307 9.09 11.72 1.13
N GLY A 308 10.26 12.32 0.92
CA GLY A 308 10.53 13.24 -0.19
C GLY A 308 10.39 14.72 0.17
N ASN A 309 10.93 15.57 -0.72
CA ASN A 309 11.21 16.98 -0.44
C ASN A 309 9.99 17.80 -0.02
N SER A 310 8.83 17.60 -0.67
CA SER A 310 7.62 18.37 -0.37
C SER A 310 7.10 18.08 1.04
N ILE A 311 7.06 16.80 1.41
CA ILE A 311 6.56 16.35 2.72
C ILE A 311 7.53 16.75 3.82
N CYS A 312 8.83 16.49 3.61
CA CYS A 312 9.88 16.91 4.53
C CYS A 312 9.85 18.42 4.76
N PHE A 313 9.82 19.23 3.70
CA PHE A 313 9.74 20.68 3.84
C PHE A 313 8.49 21.12 4.60
N THR A 314 7.31 20.58 4.24
CA THR A 314 6.03 20.97 4.87
C THR A 314 6.00 20.60 6.35
N PHE A 315 6.55 19.44 6.72
CA PHE A 315 6.70 19.02 8.12
C PHE A 315 7.60 19.98 8.90
N LEU A 316 8.80 20.28 8.38
CA LEU A 316 9.75 21.20 9.01
C LEU A 316 9.20 22.63 9.10
N ALA A 317 8.53 23.09 8.04
CA ALA A 317 7.88 24.40 8.00
C ALA A 317 6.77 24.49 9.06
N SER A 318 5.96 23.44 9.25
CA SER A 318 4.96 23.39 10.31
C SER A 318 5.59 23.53 11.70
N LYS A 319 6.73 22.89 11.97
CA LYS A 319 7.46 23.07 13.24
C LYS A 319 7.99 24.50 13.41
N ALA A 320 8.48 25.12 12.33
CA ALA A 320 8.96 26.50 12.32
C ALA A 320 7.83 27.50 12.63
N VAL A 321 6.68 27.38 11.95
CA VAL A 321 5.50 28.24 12.17
C VAL A 321 4.96 28.12 13.59
N ASN A 322 5.02 26.93 14.18
CA ASN A 322 4.60 26.68 15.56
C ASN A 322 5.64 27.11 16.62
N GLY A 323 6.73 27.80 16.23
CA GLY A 323 7.75 28.29 17.17
C GLY A 323 8.61 27.21 17.82
N ARG A 324 8.59 25.97 17.30
CA ARG A 324 9.32 24.82 17.88
C ARG A 324 10.78 24.77 17.43
N ALA A 325 11.50 25.88 17.59
CA ALA A 325 12.85 26.07 17.04
C ALA A 325 13.88 25.04 17.57
N VAL A 326 13.81 24.70 18.86
CA VAL A 326 14.75 23.73 19.48
C VAL A 326 14.53 22.31 18.95
N GLU A 327 13.27 21.88 18.83
CA GLU A 327 12.89 20.58 18.27
C GLU A 327 13.30 20.49 16.80
N LEU A 328 12.99 21.53 16.02
CA LEU A 328 13.36 21.64 14.61
C LEU A 328 14.88 21.61 14.41
N ALA A 329 15.64 22.32 15.24
CA ALA A 329 17.10 22.32 15.21
C ALA A 329 17.67 20.93 15.46
N ARG A 330 17.19 20.24 16.49
CA ARG A 330 17.58 18.84 16.76
C ARG A 330 17.28 17.94 15.57
N LEU A 331 16.05 18.01 15.03
CA LEU A 331 15.67 17.21 13.87
C LEU A 331 16.57 17.49 12.66
N MET A 332 16.91 18.77 12.40
CA MET A 332 17.82 19.15 11.32
C MET A 332 19.22 18.54 11.50
N VAL A 333 19.78 18.54 12.72
CA VAL A 333 21.07 17.86 12.98
C VAL A 333 20.99 16.37 12.68
N PHE A 334 19.91 15.70 13.10
CA PHE A 334 19.73 14.28 12.77
C PHE A 334 19.52 14.04 11.28
N MET A 335 18.89 14.96 10.55
CA MET A 335 18.81 14.87 9.09
C MET A 335 20.18 14.99 8.43
N VAL A 336 21.03 15.88 8.91
CA VAL A 336 22.43 15.99 8.46
C VAL A 336 23.20 14.70 8.78
N LEU A 337 23.04 14.15 9.98
CA LEU A 337 23.64 12.87 10.36
C LEU A 337 23.20 11.72 9.45
N VAL A 338 21.90 11.61 9.16
CA VAL A 338 21.37 10.60 8.24
C VAL A 338 21.92 10.80 6.83
N CYS A 339 22.08 12.05 6.37
CA CYS A 339 22.71 12.31 5.07
C CYS A 339 24.15 11.77 5.02
N GLU A 340 24.93 11.92 6.09
CA GLU A 340 26.29 11.36 6.15
C GLU A 340 26.28 9.83 6.15
N LYS A 341 25.46 9.22 7.03
CA LYS A 341 25.38 7.77 7.22
C LYS A 341 24.87 7.05 5.96
N ASP A 342 23.84 7.60 5.32
CA ASP A 342 23.17 6.99 4.16
C ASP A 342 23.77 7.50 2.83
N LEU A 343 24.90 8.24 2.87
CA LEU A 343 25.59 8.83 1.72
C LEU A 343 24.67 9.70 0.82
N TYR A 344 23.75 10.41 1.45
CA TYR A 344 22.88 11.37 0.80
C TYR A 344 23.58 12.72 0.59
N CYS A 345 23.07 13.53 -0.34
CA CYS A 345 23.68 14.80 -0.70
C CYS A 345 23.60 15.84 0.44
N MET A 346 24.74 16.31 0.95
CA MET A 346 24.78 17.35 1.99
C MET A 346 24.28 18.72 1.52
N ASP A 347 24.51 19.08 0.25
CA ASP A 347 23.96 20.29 -0.36
C ASP A 347 22.41 20.34 -0.26
N TRP A 348 21.76 19.18 -0.32
CA TRP A 348 20.32 19.09 -0.10
C TRP A 348 19.92 19.50 1.32
N ALA A 349 20.64 19.05 2.35
CA ALA A 349 20.33 19.36 3.74
C ALA A 349 20.49 20.87 4.00
N VAL A 350 21.56 21.48 3.48
CA VAL A 350 21.77 22.93 3.59
C VAL A 350 20.69 23.71 2.85
N LYS A 351 20.32 23.30 1.62
CA LYS A 351 19.21 23.92 0.87
C LYS A 351 17.87 23.76 1.58
N MET A 352 17.62 22.63 2.23
CA MET A 352 16.42 22.41 3.03
C MET A 352 16.39 23.34 4.24
N MET A 353 17.50 23.44 4.99
CA MET A 353 17.64 24.39 6.10
C MET A 353 17.39 25.83 5.62
N GLN A 354 17.97 26.25 4.50
CA GLN A 354 17.75 27.59 3.95
C GLN A 354 16.28 27.86 3.61
N LYS A 355 15.57 26.87 3.04
CA LYS A 355 14.12 26.99 2.78
C LYS A 355 13.33 27.14 4.07
N VAL A 356 13.64 26.35 5.08
CA VAL A 356 12.98 26.43 6.40
C VAL A 356 13.28 27.77 7.09
N CYS A 357 14.52 28.27 6.98
CA CYS A 357 14.90 29.59 7.50
C CYS A 357 14.05 30.73 6.92
N LYS A 358 13.60 30.59 5.66
CA LYS A 358 12.73 31.59 5.00
C LYS A 358 11.27 31.55 5.48
N VAL A 359 10.87 30.52 6.24
CA VAL A 359 9.52 30.39 6.80
C VAL A 359 9.35 31.25 8.06
N PHE A 360 10.42 31.47 8.82
CA PHE A 360 10.39 32.36 9.98
C PHE A 360 10.12 33.81 9.57
N SER A 361 9.21 34.46 10.31
CA SER A 361 8.70 35.78 9.94
C SER A 361 9.68 36.89 10.33
N THR A 362 10.45 36.69 11.39
CA THR A 362 11.34 37.72 11.93
C THR A 362 12.82 37.35 11.83
N ALA A 363 13.69 38.36 11.77
CA ALA A 363 15.15 38.15 11.84
C ALA A 363 15.58 37.48 13.16
N TRP A 364 14.90 37.82 14.26
CA TRP A 364 15.16 37.24 15.57
C TRP A 364 14.84 35.74 15.60
N GLU A 365 13.69 35.31 15.08
CA GLU A 365 13.33 33.88 14.99
C GLU A 365 14.35 33.08 14.17
N ARG A 366 14.80 33.64 13.03
CA ARG A 366 15.83 33.02 12.19
C ARG A 366 17.14 32.85 12.95
N ASN A 367 17.60 33.89 13.63
CA ASN A 367 18.84 33.85 14.40
C ASN A 367 18.72 32.87 15.58
N ASN A 368 17.57 32.85 16.26
CA ASN A 368 17.30 31.91 17.34
C ASN A 368 17.34 30.46 16.84
N PHE A 369 16.74 30.16 15.68
CA PHE A 369 16.81 28.82 15.08
C PHE A 369 18.24 28.40 14.73
N LEU A 370 19.02 29.28 14.07
CA LEU A 370 20.42 29.00 13.73
C LEU A 370 21.27 28.78 14.98
N GLN A 371 21.07 29.57 16.04
CA GLN A 371 21.75 29.36 17.31
C GLN A 371 21.34 28.03 17.96
N CYS A 372 20.06 27.66 17.89
CA CYS A 372 19.58 26.37 18.38
C CYS A 372 20.20 25.20 17.62
N LEU A 373 20.47 25.36 16.31
CA LEU A 373 21.11 24.36 15.46
C LEU A 373 22.56 24.11 15.89
N GLU A 374 23.36 25.17 16.04
CA GLU A 374 24.74 25.04 16.53
C GLU A 374 24.79 24.45 17.93
N ASN A 375 23.91 24.92 18.82
CA ASN A 375 23.78 24.36 20.15
C ASN A 375 23.34 22.88 20.13
N ALA A 376 22.59 22.44 19.13
CA ALA A 376 22.19 21.05 18.98
C ALA A 376 23.36 20.17 18.52
N PHE A 377 24.16 20.62 17.53
CA PHE A 377 25.41 19.95 17.15
C PHE A 377 26.36 19.81 18.35
N ALA A 378 26.62 20.91 19.05
CA ALA A 378 27.52 20.92 20.20
C ALA A 378 27.06 19.94 21.29
N ARG A 379 25.77 19.96 21.65
CA ARG A 379 25.22 19.04 22.66
C ARG A 379 25.34 17.58 22.22
N MET A 380 24.92 17.26 20.99
CA MET A 380 24.99 15.88 20.49
C MET A 380 26.43 15.36 20.44
N LEU A 381 27.39 16.19 20.05
CA LEU A 381 28.81 15.83 20.05
C LEU A 381 29.32 15.56 21.46
N MET A 382 28.99 16.43 22.42
CA MET A 382 29.40 16.25 23.81
C MET A 382 28.78 14.99 24.42
N ASP A 383 27.48 14.75 24.18
CA ASP A 383 26.79 13.55 24.64
C ASP A 383 27.44 12.27 24.06
N THR A 384 27.73 12.26 22.77
CA THR A 384 28.37 11.10 22.11
C THR A 384 29.82 10.91 22.56
N LEU A 385 30.59 12.00 22.72
CA LEU A 385 31.96 11.96 23.25
C LEU A 385 31.98 11.43 24.68
N GLN A 386 31.05 11.86 25.53
CA GLN A 386 30.92 11.37 26.89
C GLN A 386 30.59 9.87 26.92
N ALA A 387 29.71 9.40 26.03
CA ALA A 387 29.41 7.97 25.91
C ALA A 387 30.65 7.14 25.51
N VAL A 388 31.46 7.63 24.56
CA VAL A 388 32.74 7.00 24.17
C VAL A 388 33.73 6.95 25.35
N LEU A 389 33.86 8.05 26.10
CA LEU A 389 34.78 8.14 27.25
C LEU A 389 34.34 7.28 28.44
N ALA A 390 33.05 6.99 28.57
CA ALA A 390 32.50 6.19 29.67
C ALA A 390 32.82 4.68 29.55
N GLY A 391 33.28 4.20 28.40
CA GLY A 391 33.83 2.84 28.24
C GLY A 391 32.85 1.72 28.58
N GLU A 392 31.62 1.77 28.07
CA GLU A 392 30.71 0.62 28.16
C GLU A 392 31.18 -0.49 27.22
N ARG A 393 31.86 -1.49 27.80
CA ARG A 393 32.70 -2.54 27.19
C ARG A 393 32.09 -3.39 26.05
N ASP A 394 30.81 -3.27 25.73
CA ASP A 394 30.16 -3.98 24.60
C ASP A 394 29.71 -3.01 23.47
N GLU A 395 29.78 -1.68 23.66
CA GLU A 395 29.35 -0.65 22.68
C GLU A 395 30.47 0.30 22.20
N GLU A 396 31.73 0.05 22.57
CA GLU A 396 32.87 0.95 22.25
C GLU A 396 33.04 1.20 20.74
N ASP A 397 32.88 0.17 19.90
CA ASP A 397 32.99 0.31 18.44
C ASP A 397 31.80 1.10 17.82
N SER A 398 30.59 0.91 18.36
CA SER A 398 29.37 1.59 17.90
C SER A 398 29.39 3.07 18.27
N SER A 399 29.75 3.38 19.52
CA SER A 399 29.79 4.74 20.03
C SER A 399 30.85 5.59 19.32
N PHE A 400 32.05 5.03 19.09
CA PHE A 400 33.10 5.71 18.36
C PHE A 400 32.72 5.96 16.90
N LEU A 401 32.10 4.97 16.25
CA LEU A 401 31.62 5.12 14.87
C LEU A 401 30.52 6.19 14.76
N ASN A 402 29.59 6.25 15.73
CA ASN A 402 28.59 7.30 15.79
C ASN A 402 29.21 8.69 15.97
N LEU A 403 30.23 8.82 16.82
CA LEU A 403 30.98 10.08 16.98
C LEU A 403 31.67 10.48 15.68
N PHE A 404 32.32 9.53 15.00
CA PHE A 404 32.96 9.75 13.71
C PHE A 404 31.97 10.25 12.66
N HIS A 405 30.81 9.61 12.54
CA HIS A 405 29.76 10.05 11.62
C HIS A 405 29.24 11.44 11.98
N LEU A 406 29.05 11.77 13.26
CA LEU A 406 28.57 13.09 13.66
C LEU A 406 29.57 14.20 13.38
N LEU A 407 30.87 13.96 13.60
CA LEU A 407 31.93 14.91 13.27
C LEU A 407 32.02 15.17 11.77
N ASN A 408 31.98 14.11 10.95
CA ASN A 408 31.98 14.25 9.49
C ASN A 408 30.70 14.94 9.00
N ALA A 409 29.54 14.59 9.55
CA ALA A 409 28.27 15.21 9.22
C ALA A 409 28.31 16.73 9.50
N GLN A 410 28.84 17.15 10.66
CA GLN A 410 29.01 18.56 10.98
C GLN A 410 29.99 19.24 10.01
N ALA A 411 31.16 18.66 9.77
CA ALA A 411 32.18 19.23 8.89
C ALA A 411 31.68 19.39 7.45
N SER A 412 31.06 18.35 6.89
CA SER A 412 30.48 18.35 5.55
C SER A 412 29.35 19.38 5.42
N PHE A 413 28.48 19.49 6.42
CA PHE A 413 27.41 20.47 6.44
C PHE A 413 27.93 21.91 6.45
N HIS A 414 28.89 22.22 7.31
CA HIS A 414 29.49 23.54 7.38
C HIS A 414 30.31 23.89 6.13
N LYS A 415 31.00 22.91 5.53
CA LYS A 415 31.66 23.06 4.24
C LYS A 415 30.69 23.49 3.15
N GLU A 416 29.52 22.87 3.06
CA GLU A 416 28.48 23.25 2.08
C GLU A 416 27.90 24.65 2.37
N ILE A 417 27.72 25.02 3.65
CA ILE A 417 27.35 26.39 4.02
C ILE A 417 28.40 27.40 3.55
N LEU A 418 29.69 27.13 3.75
CA LEU A 418 30.78 27.99 3.31
C LEU A 418 30.81 28.12 1.78
N TYR A 419 30.62 27.03 1.03
CA TYR A 419 30.52 27.11 -0.42
C TYR A 419 29.35 27.98 -0.88
N LEU A 420 28.19 27.88 -0.24
CA LEU A 420 27.05 28.74 -0.58
C LEU A 420 27.35 30.21 -0.23
N ALA A 421 27.94 30.48 0.92
CA ALA A 421 28.30 31.85 1.31
C ALA A 421 29.31 32.49 0.33
N MET A 422 30.35 31.74 -0.05
CA MET A 422 31.40 32.19 -0.98
C MET A 422 30.96 32.19 -2.45
N GLY A 423 30.00 31.34 -2.83
CA GLY A 423 29.42 31.29 -4.18
C GLY A 423 28.32 32.33 -4.42
N SER A 424 27.72 32.89 -3.37
CA SER A 424 26.72 33.97 -3.47
C SER A 424 27.33 35.31 -3.90
N THR A 425 28.65 35.46 -3.75
CA THR A 425 29.39 36.69 -4.05
C THR A 425 29.88 36.82 -5.50
N SER A 426 29.63 35.81 -6.36
CA SER A 426 30.07 35.82 -7.77
C SER A 426 28.96 36.14 -8.78
N SER A 427 27.78 36.59 -8.32
CA SER A 427 26.65 36.99 -9.18
C SER A 427 26.13 38.41 -8.91
N THR A 428 27.03 39.32 -8.52
CA THR A 428 26.88 40.78 -8.59
C THR A 428 28.04 41.33 -9.38
#